data_AF-A0A949RD92-F1
#
_entry.id   AF-A0A949RD92-F1
#
_cell.length_a   1.000
_cell.length_b   1.000
_cell.length_c   1.000
_cell.angle_alpha   90.00
_cell.angle_beta   90.00
_cell.angle_gamma   90.00
#
_symmetry.space_group_name_H-M   'P 1'
#
loop_
_entity.id
_entity.type
_entity.pdbx_description
1 polymer ?
#
loop_
_entity_poly.entity_id
_entity_poly.type
_entity_poly.pdbx_seq_one_letter_code
_entity_poly.pdbx_strand_id
1 'polypeptide(L)'
;MRCIPSCSIVAFTLLAAVALPNGPVQAQPVSEEEGLLPVMGRVTDGEKKLEGCEVITYRDNERVGTFTTDKSGKFALGLALGRNFSIEFRKAGFVPKRVQIDTHFPEPTEGVVFEPLVMDIGMLAGSKYNGVSTDELDFPFALIRYDARAGMFAQDPEWTMGMQRTNGALLLMAGRVEKRER
;
A
#
# COMPACT_ATOMS: atom_id res chain seq x y z
N MET A 1 -11.79 20.92 -76.38
CA MET A 1 -12.98 20.75 -75.53
C MET A 1 -12.75 19.57 -74.59
N ARG A 2 -13.20 19.73 -73.35
CA ARG A 2 -12.93 18.95 -72.13
C ARG A 2 -13.21 17.44 -72.25
N CYS A 3 -12.45 16.61 -71.52
CA CYS A 3 -12.95 15.75 -70.43
C CYS A 3 -11.79 15.11 -69.64
N ILE A 4 -12.04 14.90 -68.35
CA ILE A 4 -11.16 14.70 -67.18
C ILE A 4 -10.90 13.20 -66.93
N PRO A 5 -9.86 12.80 -66.16
CA PRO A 5 -9.35 11.43 -66.08
C PRO A 5 -10.10 10.52 -65.09
N SER A 6 -10.04 9.21 -65.34
CA SER A 6 -10.61 8.18 -64.46
C SER A 6 -9.65 7.75 -63.36
N CYS A 7 -10.24 7.71 -62.17
CA CYS A 7 -9.76 7.26 -60.88
C CYS A 7 -9.22 5.82 -60.86
N SER A 8 -8.14 5.58 -60.11
CA SER A 8 -7.90 4.33 -59.37
C SER A 8 -6.94 4.63 -58.22
N ILE A 9 -7.51 4.94 -57.05
CA ILE A 9 -6.80 5.08 -55.78
C ILE A 9 -6.67 3.68 -55.19
N VAL A 10 -5.44 3.19 -55.08
CA VAL A 10 -5.11 1.97 -54.32
C VAL A 10 -5.03 2.35 -52.85
N ALA A 11 -5.98 1.89 -52.05
CA ALA A 11 -5.99 2.08 -50.60
C ALA A 11 -5.01 1.09 -49.95
N PHE A 12 -3.86 1.61 -49.50
CA PHE A 12 -2.94 0.91 -48.60
C PHE A 12 -3.49 0.98 -47.17
N THR A 13 -4.11 -0.10 -46.69
CA THR A 13 -4.45 -0.26 -45.27
C THR A 13 -3.22 -0.77 -44.51
N LEU A 14 -2.49 0.17 -43.91
CA LEU A 14 -1.40 -0.12 -42.98
C LEU A 14 -2.01 -0.57 -41.64
N LEU A 15 -2.01 -1.87 -41.37
CA LEU A 15 -2.41 -2.42 -40.07
C LEU A 15 -1.25 -2.20 -39.09
N ALA A 16 -1.32 -1.13 -38.30
CA ALA A 16 -0.37 -0.90 -37.21
C ALA A 16 -0.65 -1.90 -36.08
N ALA A 17 0.17 -2.93 -35.98
CA ALA A 17 0.20 -3.82 -34.82
C ALA A 17 0.77 -3.04 -33.62
N VAL A 18 -0.11 -2.63 -32.71
CA VAL A 18 0.29 -2.11 -31.40
C VAL A 18 0.79 -3.29 -30.58
N ALA A 19 2.10 -3.44 -30.48
CA ALA A 19 2.73 -4.40 -29.58
C ALA A 19 2.47 -3.95 -28.14
N LEU A 20 1.64 -4.70 -27.41
CA LEU A 20 1.48 -4.55 -25.96
C LEU A 20 2.76 -5.07 -25.29
N PRO A 21 3.43 -4.27 -24.43
CA PRO A 21 4.61 -4.75 -23.72
C PRO A 21 4.16 -5.64 -22.55
N ASN A 22 3.95 -6.93 -22.82
CA ASN A 22 3.83 -7.98 -21.79
C ASN A 22 5.22 -8.46 -21.39
N GLY A 23 6.05 -7.55 -20.88
CA GLY A 23 7.33 -7.89 -20.24
C GLY A 23 7.17 -8.00 -18.72
N PRO A 24 7.88 -8.91 -18.04
CA PRO A 24 7.94 -8.90 -16.59
C PRO A 24 8.54 -7.56 -16.13
N VAL A 25 7.82 -6.86 -15.24
CA VAL A 25 8.32 -5.64 -14.58
C VAL A 25 9.59 -6.03 -13.83
N GLN A 26 10.74 -5.64 -14.37
CA GLN A 26 12.02 -5.79 -13.68
C GLN A 26 12.05 -4.78 -12.54
N ALA A 27 12.28 -5.26 -11.31
CA ALA A 27 12.54 -4.41 -10.17
C ALA A 27 13.75 -3.52 -10.49
N GLN A 28 13.54 -2.21 -10.55
CA GLN A 28 14.64 -1.27 -10.73
C GLN A 28 15.50 -1.27 -9.44
N PRO A 29 16.83 -1.32 -9.55
CA PRO A 29 17.69 -1.18 -8.40
C PRO A 29 17.49 0.21 -7.80
N VAL A 30 17.15 0.25 -6.52
CA VAL A 30 17.06 1.49 -5.73
C VAL A 30 18.49 2.03 -5.64
N SER A 31 18.76 3.20 -6.22
CA SER A 31 20.08 3.85 -6.19
C SER A 31 20.51 4.13 -4.76
N GLU A 32 21.73 3.70 -4.39
CA GLU A 32 22.30 3.65 -3.03
C GLU A 32 22.65 5.03 -2.42
N GLU A 33 22.23 6.15 -3.02
CA GLU A 33 22.63 7.51 -2.59
C GLU A 33 21.52 8.31 -1.88
N GLU A 34 20.32 7.76 -1.70
CA GLU A 34 19.27 8.37 -0.87
C GLU A 34 19.27 7.67 0.50
N GLY A 35 19.40 8.44 1.60
CA GLY A 35 19.26 7.87 2.95
C GLY A 35 17.96 7.05 3.08
N LEU A 36 17.99 6.01 3.90
CA LEU A 36 16.88 5.07 4.04
C LEU A 36 16.24 5.18 5.42
N LEU A 37 14.91 5.11 5.47
CA LEU A 37 14.16 4.81 6.67
C LEU A 37 13.92 3.28 6.73
N PRO A 38 14.56 2.56 7.66
CA PRO A 38 14.29 1.14 7.85
C PRO A 38 12.89 0.99 8.47
N VAL A 39 12.07 0.12 7.88
CA VAL A 39 10.73 -0.19 8.39
C VAL A 39 10.67 -1.69 8.62
N MET A 40 10.28 -2.09 9.83
CA MET A 40 10.14 -3.50 10.16
C MET A 40 8.92 -3.72 11.04
N GLY A 41 8.48 -4.96 11.14
CA GLY A 41 7.29 -5.22 11.93
C GLY A 41 6.85 -6.65 11.95
N ARG A 42 5.66 -6.85 12.53
CA ARG A 42 4.98 -8.13 12.59
C ARG A 42 3.51 -7.97 12.24
N VAL A 43 2.99 -8.94 11.49
CA VAL A 43 1.57 -9.07 11.17
C VAL A 43 0.95 -10.20 12.00
N THR A 44 -0.22 -9.93 12.60
CA THR A 44 -1.00 -10.89 13.40
C THR A 44 -2.49 -10.80 13.06
N ASP A 45 -3.28 -11.81 13.43
CA ASP A 45 -4.75 -11.74 13.37
C ASP A 45 -5.40 -11.31 14.71
N GLY A 46 -4.57 -10.85 15.65
CA GLY A 46 -4.93 -10.58 17.05
C GLY A 46 -4.58 -11.72 18.01
N GLU A 47 -4.44 -12.95 17.53
CA GLU A 47 -4.07 -14.12 18.36
C GLU A 47 -2.81 -14.82 17.85
N LYS A 48 -2.71 -15.00 16.54
CA LYS A 48 -1.67 -15.75 15.84
C LYS A 48 -0.85 -14.82 14.95
N LYS A 49 0.41 -15.19 14.78
CA LYS A 49 1.31 -14.59 13.79
C LYS A 49 0.83 -15.00 12.40
N LEU A 50 0.77 -14.05 11.47
CA LEU A 50 0.29 -14.31 10.11
C LEU A 50 1.45 -14.51 9.15
N GLU A 51 1.72 -15.77 8.80
CA GLU A 51 2.62 -16.14 7.71
C GLU A 51 1.99 -15.91 6.34
N GLY A 52 2.81 -15.51 5.37
CA GLY A 52 2.38 -15.35 3.98
C GLY A 52 1.33 -14.25 3.79
N CYS A 53 1.36 -13.20 4.62
CA CYS A 53 0.69 -11.94 4.34
C CYS A 53 1.52 -11.19 3.31
N GLU A 54 0.92 -10.78 2.19
CA GLU A 54 1.57 -9.94 1.19
C GLU A 54 1.67 -8.52 1.74
N VAL A 55 2.87 -7.96 1.68
CA VAL A 55 3.14 -6.57 2.01
C VAL A 55 3.63 -5.90 0.74
N ILE A 56 2.81 -5.00 0.23
CA ILE A 56 2.97 -4.35 -1.06
C ILE A 56 3.33 -2.89 -0.79
N THR A 57 4.46 -2.44 -1.31
CA THR A 57 4.92 -1.06 -1.17
C THR A 57 4.66 -0.31 -2.47
N TYR A 58 3.98 0.81 -2.34
CA TYR A 58 3.77 1.79 -3.40
C TYR A 58 4.56 3.05 -3.07
N ARG A 59 5.23 3.62 -4.07
CA ARG A 59 5.79 4.97 -4.02
C ARG A 59 4.90 5.86 -4.86
N ASP A 60 4.30 6.86 -4.23
CA ASP A 60 3.20 7.65 -4.79
C ASP A 60 2.04 6.73 -5.22
N ASN A 61 1.98 6.32 -6.49
CA ASN A 61 0.98 5.39 -7.03
C ASN A 61 1.59 4.20 -7.79
N GLU A 62 2.92 4.07 -7.81
CA GLU A 62 3.62 2.99 -8.49
C GLU A 62 4.00 1.91 -7.49
N ARG A 63 3.71 0.65 -7.81
CA ARG A 63 4.16 -0.50 -7.02
C ARG A 63 5.67 -0.66 -7.18
N VAL A 64 6.41 -0.43 -6.10
CA VAL A 64 7.89 -0.52 -6.08
C VAL A 64 8.41 -1.80 -5.43
N GLY A 65 7.57 -2.52 -4.68
CA GLY A 65 8.02 -3.73 -4.01
C GLY A 65 6.88 -4.61 -3.51
N THR A 66 7.16 -5.91 -3.36
CA THR A 66 6.27 -6.86 -2.69
C THR A 66 7.07 -7.98 -2.08
N PHE A 67 6.70 -8.35 -0.86
CA PHE A 67 7.24 -9.50 -0.18
C PHE A 67 6.16 -10.14 0.69
N THR A 68 6.42 -11.33 1.21
CA THR A 68 5.50 -12.06 2.08
C THR A 68 6.09 -12.20 3.48
N THR A 69 5.25 -12.09 4.51
CA THR A 69 5.69 -12.31 5.89
C THR A 69 6.17 -13.73 6.13
N ASP A 70 7.17 -13.87 7.02
CA ASP A 70 7.71 -15.18 7.41
C ASP A 70 6.78 -15.97 8.36
N LYS A 71 7.20 -17.17 8.78
CA LYS A 71 6.51 -18.01 9.78
C LYS A 71 6.21 -17.32 11.11
N SER A 72 6.99 -16.29 11.44
CA SER A 72 6.82 -15.46 12.64
C SER A 72 6.01 -14.19 12.37
N GLY A 73 5.40 -14.07 11.20
CA GLY A 73 4.65 -12.90 10.73
C GLY A 73 5.52 -11.67 10.49
N LYS A 74 6.85 -11.80 10.48
CA LYS A 74 7.76 -10.66 10.41
C LYS A 74 7.90 -10.14 8.99
N PHE A 75 8.21 -8.85 8.89
CA PHE A 75 8.63 -8.19 7.67
C PHE A 75 9.69 -7.11 7.93
N ALA A 76 10.43 -6.78 6.87
CA ALA A 76 11.37 -5.66 6.85
C ALA A 76 11.51 -5.11 5.42
N LEU A 77 11.64 -3.79 5.31
CA LEU A 77 11.83 -3.06 4.06
C LEU A 77 12.58 -1.74 4.34
N GLY A 78 13.20 -1.15 3.33
CA GLY A 78 13.80 0.18 3.40
C GLY A 78 13.03 1.14 2.51
N LEU A 79 12.71 2.33 3.02
CA LEU A 79 12.09 3.40 2.25
C LEU A 79 13.11 4.51 2.00
N ALA A 80 13.26 4.92 0.74
CA ALA A 80 14.06 6.10 0.42
C ALA A 80 13.46 7.36 1.06
N LEU A 81 14.28 8.25 1.59
CA LEU A 81 13.80 9.50 2.18
C LEU A 81 13.30 10.49 1.12
N GLY A 82 12.50 11.47 1.54
CA GLY A 82 12.01 12.54 0.65
C GLY A 82 10.94 12.09 -0.36
N ARG A 83 10.16 11.07 -0.01
CA ARG A 83 9.09 10.49 -0.83
C ARG A 83 7.87 10.12 0.00
N ASN A 84 6.73 9.93 -0.66
CA ASN A 84 5.53 9.37 -0.06
C ASN A 84 5.40 7.89 -0.41
N PHE A 85 5.14 7.06 0.59
CA PHE A 85 4.88 5.65 0.42
C PHE A 85 3.53 5.24 0.97
N SER A 86 2.94 4.24 0.34
CA SER A 86 1.86 3.46 0.91
C SER A 86 2.27 2.01 1.04
N ILE A 87 2.06 1.43 2.22
CA ILE A 87 2.27 0.00 2.46
C ILE A 87 0.89 -0.63 2.64
N GLU A 88 0.58 -1.61 1.80
CA GLU A 88 -0.67 -2.36 1.86
C GLU A 88 -0.40 -3.81 2.27
N PHE A 89 -1.14 -4.26 3.28
CA PHE A 89 -1.10 -5.61 3.83
C PHE A 89 -2.31 -6.38 3.32
N ARG A 90 -2.07 -7.48 2.61
CA ARG A 90 -3.10 -8.34 2.03
C ARG A 90 -2.93 -9.79 2.47
N LYS A 91 -4.03 -10.39 2.91
CA LYS A 91 -4.11 -11.84 3.17
C LYS A 91 -5.51 -12.32 2.80
N ALA A 92 -5.60 -13.43 2.07
CA ALA A 92 -6.88 -14.03 1.72
C ALA A 92 -7.72 -14.30 2.98
N GLY A 93 -9.00 -13.88 2.95
CA GLY A 93 -9.92 -14.00 4.09
C GLY A 93 -9.83 -12.87 5.12
N PHE A 94 -8.93 -11.88 4.94
CA PHE A 94 -8.79 -10.72 5.80
C PHE A 94 -9.12 -9.43 5.06
N VAL A 95 -9.58 -8.42 5.81
CA VAL A 95 -9.72 -7.05 5.27
C VAL A 95 -8.32 -6.47 5.05
N PRO A 96 -8.01 -5.94 3.85
CA PRO A 96 -6.73 -5.28 3.59
C PRO A 96 -6.49 -4.12 4.56
N LYS A 97 -5.22 -3.84 4.86
CA LYS A 97 -4.85 -2.71 5.72
C LYS A 97 -3.79 -1.87 5.04
N ARG A 98 -3.91 -0.56 5.13
CA ARG A 98 -2.98 0.39 4.52
C ARG A 98 -2.32 1.27 5.58
N VAL A 99 -1.04 1.59 5.38
CA VAL A 99 -0.29 2.58 6.14
C VAL A 99 0.29 3.57 5.14
N GLN A 100 0.19 4.87 5.41
CA GLN A 100 0.87 5.91 4.64
C GLN A 100 2.06 6.44 5.44
N ILE A 101 3.17 6.62 4.74
CA ILE A 101 4.43 7.10 5.33
C ILE A 101 4.96 8.22 4.45
N ASP A 102 5.02 9.41 5.02
CA ASP A 102 5.76 10.53 4.49
C ASP A 102 7.19 10.47 5.06
N THR A 103 8.16 10.26 4.17
CA THR A 103 9.58 10.14 4.51
C THR A 103 10.35 11.45 4.32
N HIS A 104 9.65 12.59 4.10
CA HIS A 104 10.31 13.89 4.08
C HIS A 104 10.91 14.19 5.46
N PHE A 105 12.18 14.61 5.42
CA PHE A 105 12.99 14.91 6.57
C PHE A 105 13.61 16.30 6.35
N PRO A 106 13.57 17.21 7.35
CA PRO A 106 13.93 18.61 7.14
C PRO A 106 15.44 18.87 7.02
N GLU A 107 16.30 17.90 7.35
CA GLU A 107 17.76 18.04 7.29
C GLU A 107 18.34 17.27 6.09
N PRO A 108 19.58 17.57 5.66
CA PRO A 108 20.26 16.77 4.65
C PRO A 108 20.28 15.28 5.01
N THR A 109 19.97 14.43 4.04
CA THR A 109 19.80 12.98 4.25
C THR A 109 21.09 12.18 4.11
N GLU A 110 22.16 12.80 3.58
CA GLU A 110 23.47 12.17 3.39
C GLU A 110 24.07 11.74 4.74
N GLY A 111 24.33 10.44 4.89
CA GLY A 111 24.92 9.87 6.09
C GLY A 111 23.99 9.77 7.29
N VAL A 112 22.70 10.12 7.16
CA VAL A 112 21.72 9.97 8.24
C VAL A 112 21.31 8.51 8.37
N VAL A 113 21.35 7.99 9.59
CA VAL A 113 20.89 6.65 9.95
C VAL A 113 19.74 6.77 10.93
N PHE A 114 18.60 6.19 10.57
CA PHE A 114 17.42 6.14 11.43
C PHE A 114 17.34 4.82 12.19
N GLU A 115 16.88 4.88 13.44
CA GLU A 115 16.36 3.70 14.13
C GLU A 115 15.18 3.12 13.33
N PRO A 116 15.04 1.79 13.27
CA PRO A 116 13.94 1.17 12.54
C PRO A 116 12.57 1.64 13.05
N LEU A 117 11.71 2.04 12.13
CA LEU A 117 10.29 2.22 12.39
C LEU A 117 9.65 0.85 12.58
N VAL A 118 9.36 0.50 13.83
CA VAL A 118 8.75 -0.78 14.21
C VAL A 118 7.23 -0.67 14.17
N MET A 119 6.58 -1.60 13.46
CA MET A 119 5.12 -1.64 13.31
C MET A 119 4.52 -2.99 13.75
N ASP A 120 3.47 -2.94 14.57
CA ASP A 120 2.62 -4.08 14.88
C ASP A 120 1.30 -3.96 14.12
N ILE A 121 1.08 -4.88 13.18
CA ILE A 121 -0.06 -4.85 12.26
C ILE A 121 -1.05 -5.95 12.63
N GLY A 122 -2.19 -5.58 13.21
CA GLY A 122 -3.33 -6.49 13.40
C GLY A 122 -4.26 -6.50 12.19
N MET A 123 -4.45 -7.65 11.56
CA MET A 123 -5.45 -7.88 10.51
C MET A 123 -6.69 -8.55 11.10
N LEU A 124 -7.86 -8.24 10.55
CA LEU A 124 -9.12 -8.84 10.98
C LEU A 124 -9.74 -9.60 9.82
N ALA A 125 -10.26 -10.79 10.12
CA ALA A 125 -10.94 -11.62 9.13
C ALA A 125 -12.16 -10.87 8.57
N GLY A 126 -12.36 -10.95 7.26
CA GLY A 126 -13.49 -10.30 6.58
C GLY A 126 -14.84 -10.75 7.13
N SER A 127 -14.94 -12.01 7.58
CA SER A 127 -16.15 -12.56 8.21
C SER A 127 -16.59 -11.83 9.48
N LYS A 128 -15.70 -11.05 10.13
CA LYS A 128 -16.06 -10.23 11.29
C LYS A 128 -16.92 -9.01 10.93
N TYR A 129 -17.01 -8.68 9.64
CA TYR A 129 -17.75 -7.53 9.12
C TYR A 129 -19.01 -7.95 8.33
N ASN A 130 -19.45 -9.20 8.43
CA ASN A 130 -20.61 -9.70 7.69
C ASN A 130 -21.84 -8.79 7.86
N GLY A 131 -22.47 -8.45 6.74
CA GLY A 131 -23.65 -7.59 6.71
C GLY A 131 -23.37 -6.09 6.84
N VAL A 132 -22.10 -5.66 6.85
CA VAL A 132 -21.68 -4.26 6.92
C VAL A 132 -20.61 -3.98 5.87
N SER A 133 -20.65 -2.80 5.24
CA SER A 133 -19.61 -2.38 4.30
C SER A 133 -18.30 -2.08 5.03
N THR A 134 -17.16 -2.41 4.40
CA THR A 134 -15.82 -2.09 4.89
C THR A 134 -15.16 -0.95 4.12
N ASP A 135 -15.89 -0.19 3.29
CA ASP A 135 -15.31 0.86 2.43
C ASP A 135 -14.53 1.93 3.23
N GLU A 136 -14.97 2.24 4.45
CA GLU A 136 -14.22 3.16 5.33
C GLU A 136 -12.82 2.64 5.70
N LEU A 137 -12.58 1.33 5.59
CA LEU A 137 -11.29 0.70 5.88
C LEU A 137 -10.34 0.69 4.67
N ASP A 138 -10.77 1.20 3.51
CA ASP A 138 -9.88 1.45 2.37
C ASP A 138 -8.94 2.64 2.64
N PHE A 139 -9.30 3.52 3.59
CA PHE A 139 -8.42 4.59 4.04
C PHE A 139 -7.24 4.06 4.88
N PRO A 140 -6.08 4.74 4.88
CA PRO A 140 -4.94 4.34 5.69
C PRO A 140 -5.30 4.26 7.17
N PHE A 141 -4.90 3.17 7.83
CA PHE A 141 -5.10 2.98 9.25
C PHE A 141 -4.16 3.84 10.11
N ALA A 142 -2.99 4.18 9.55
CA ALA A 142 -2.01 5.05 10.17
C ALA A 142 -1.40 5.97 9.12
N LEU A 143 -1.15 7.21 9.53
CA LEU A 143 -0.35 8.20 8.82
C LEU A 143 0.93 8.40 9.63
N ILE A 144 2.09 8.28 9.00
CA ILE A 144 3.39 8.41 9.65
C ILE A 144 4.17 9.52 8.98
N ARG A 145 4.76 10.41 9.77
CA ARG A 145 5.60 11.53 9.31
C ARG A 145 6.69 11.83 10.33
N TYR A 146 7.71 12.58 9.91
CA TYR A 146 8.71 13.07 10.85
C TYR A 146 8.10 14.06 11.84
N ASP A 147 8.24 13.79 13.13
CA ASP A 147 7.91 14.72 14.21
C ASP A 147 9.22 15.38 14.70
N ALA A 148 9.39 16.65 14.34
CA ALA A 148 10.57 17.43 14.70
C ALA A 148 10.71 17.67 16.22
N ARG A 149 9.62 17.60 16.99
CA ARG A 149 9.69 17.73 18.46
C ARG A 149 10.16 16.44 19.10
N ALA A 150 9.70 15.30 18.59
CA ALA A 150 10.11 13.98 19.06
C ALA A 150 11.45 13.51 18.47
N GLY A 151 11.89 14.11 17.36
CA GLY A 151 13.12 13.73 16.65
C GLY A 151 13.01 12.37 15.95
N MET A 152 11.79 11.95 15.60
CA MET A 152 11.54 10.60 15.06
C MET A 152 10.32 10.58 14.13
N PHE A 153 10.25 9.57 13.27
CA PHE A 153 9.02 9.27 12.53
C PHE A 153 7.98 8.70 13.50
N ALA A 154 6.81 9.33 13.55
CA ALA A 154 5.74 8.97 14.47
C ALA A 154 4.40 8.91 13.76
N GLN A 155 3.50 8.09 14.30
CA GLN A 155 2.12 8.02 13.85
C GLN A 155 1.37 9.29 14.25
N ASP A 156 0.46 9.76 13.40
CA ASP A 156 -0.54 10.74 13.79
C ASP A 156 -1.54 10.09 14.76
N PRO A 157 -1.54 10.47 16.05
CA PRO A 157 -2.34 9.79 17.05
C PRO A 157 -3.84 10.07 16.87
N GLU A 158 -4.21 11.28 16.43
CA GLU A 158 -5.60 11.66 16.24
C GLU A 158 -6.22 10.85 15.09
N TRP A 159 -5.53 10.79 13.95
CA TRP A 159 -5.95 9.97 12.81
C TRP A 159 -6.07 8.49 13.19
N THR A 160 -5.02 7.94 13.79
CA THR A 160 -4.96 6.52 14.13
C THR A 160 -6.06 6.12 15.11
N MET A 161 -6.31 6.94 16.14
CA MET A 161 -7.44 6.73 17.06
C MET A 161 -8.80 6.89 16.35
N GLY A 162 -8.91 7.80 15.37
CA GLY A 162 -10.10 7.92 14.52
C GLY A 162 -10.41 6.62 13.78
N MET A 163 -9.42 6.08 13.06
CA MET A 163 -9.56 4.83 12.32
C MET A 163 -9.85 3.62 13.21
N GLN A 164 -9.26 3.57 14.41
CA GLN A 164 -9.59 2.55 15.42
C GLN A 164 -11.07 2.63 15.84
N ARG A 165 -11.60 3.85 16.06
CA ARG A 165 -13.02 4.05 16.40
C ARG A 165 -13.94 3.66 15.25
N THR A 166 -13.63 4.06 14.01
CA THR A 166 -14.35 3.64 12.81
C THR A 166 -14.40 2.11 12.72
N ASN A 167 -13.24 1.46 12.81
CA ASN A 167 -13.17 0.01 12.78
C ASN A 167 -13.99 -0.67 13.89
N GLY A 168 -13.93 -0.14 15.11
CA GLY A 168 -14.75 -0.61 16.23
C GLY A 168 -16.25 -0.43 15.99
N ALA A 169 -16.68 0.69 15.39
CA ALA A 169 -18.08 0.93 15.06
C ALA A 169 -18.60 -0.07 14.02
N LEU A 170 -17.82 -0.36 12.96
CA LEU A 170 -18.19 -1.35 11.94
C LEU A 170 -18.35 -2.76 12.56
N LEU A 171 -17.45 -3.17 13.44
CA LEU A 171 -17.55 -4.45 14.15
C LEU A 171 -18.82 -4.52 15.04
N LEU A 172 -19.14 -3.44 15.75
CA LEU A 172 -20.37 -3.37 16.54
C LEU A 172 -21.63 -3.41 15.67
N MET A 173 -21.61 -2.79 14.49
CA MET A 173 -22.71 -2.88 13.54
C MET A 173 -22.88 -4.31 13.02
N ALA A 174 -21.79 -4.98 12.65
CA ALA A 174 -21.83 -6.35 12.14
C ALA A 174 -22.39 -7.33 13.19
N GLY A 175 -21.95 -7.21 14.46
CA GLY A 175 -22.51 -8.00 15.56
C GLY A 175 -24.00 -7.76 15.82
N ARG A 176 -24.52 -6.55 15.53
CA ARG A 176 -25.96 -6.25 15.63
C ARG A 176 -26.76 -6.87 14.48
N VAL A 177 -26.19 -6.93 13.28
CA VAL A 177 -26.82 -7.61 12.13
C VAL A 177 -26.91 -9.10 12.41
N GLU A 178 -25.82 -9.74 12.81
CA GLU A 178 -25.79 -11.17 13.11
C GLU A 178 -26.81 -11.57 14.20
N LYS A 179 -26.98 -10.73 15.24
CA LYS A 179 -27.97 -10.98 16.30
C LYS A 179 -29.42 -10.88 15.82
N ARG A 180 -29.72 -10.06 14.81
CA ARG A 180 -31.09 -9.90 14.27
C ARG A 180 -31.50 -11.07 13.37
N GLU A 181 -30.53 -11.78 12.81
CA GLU A 181 -30.73 -12.91 11.90
C GLU A 181 -30.79 -14.28 12.62
N ARG A 182 -30.59 -14.29 13.95
CA ARG A 182 -30.74 -15.46 14.82
C ARG A 182 -32.08 -15.42 15.55
#